data_AF-A0A354NSM5-F1
#
_entry.id   AF-A0A354NSM5-F1
#
_cell.length_a   1.000
_cell.length_b   1.000
_cell.length_c   1.000
_cell.angle_alpha   90.00
_cell.angle_beta   90.00
_cell.angle_gamma   90.00
#
_symmetry.space_group_name_H-M   'P 1'
#
loop_
_entity.id
_entity.type
_entity.pdbx_description
1 polymer ?
#
loop_
_entity_poly.entity_id
_entity_poly.type
_entity_poly.pdbx_seq_one_letter_code
_entity_poly.pdbx_strand_id
1 'polypeptide(L)'
;EAIEGSDALSAVSSDSLLNLLALEGELTPGLVPLSVVRRGTDAIRMKISELTSQEMNAIVIDAETDSDLQAVADCSVSYSDHILVGSAGLAYALGSLFRRDIEPFALNIRTNSPFVIVAGSRHQVTKSQVESLASAGVAEVISVSPEPVLGKREERVVYSRQVMADLHRILSDG
;
A
#
# COMPACT_ATOMS: atom_id res chain seq x y z
N GLU A 1 19.17 -0.84 -6.46
CA GLU A 1 17.72 -0.63 -6.30
C GLU A 1 17.15 -1.77 -5.49
N ALA A 2 16.13 -1.53 -4.66
CA ALA A 2 15.38 -2.63 -4.06
C ALA A 2 14.52 -3.25 -5.15
N ILE A 3 14.68 -4.55 -5.40
CA ILE A 3 13.86 -5.27 -6.38
C ILE A 3 12.50 -5.50 -5.72
N GLU A 4 11.42 -5.08 -6.36
CA GLU A 4 10.07 -5.30 -5.86
C GLU A 4 9.82 -6.81 -5.73
N GLY A 5 9.25 -7.24 -4.60
CA GLY A 5 9.11 -8.66 -4.27
C GLY A 5 10.35 -9.33 -3.65
N SER A 6 11.48 -8.63 -3.44
CA SER A 6 12.67 -9.18 -2.78
C SER A 6 12.83 -8.72 -1.32
N ASP A 7 11.76 -8.29 -0.66
CA ASP A 7 11.85 -7.83 0.72
C ASP A 7 12.15 -8.97 1.70
N ALA A 8 12.95 -8.68 2.73
CA ALA A 8 13.44 -9.69 3.66
C ALA A 8 12.35 -10.32 4.53
N LEU A 9 11.20 -9.64 4.70
CA LEU A 9 10.09 -10.12 5.53
C LEU A 9 8.97 -10.74 4.68
N SER A 10 8.84 -10.33 3.42
CA SER A 10 7.70 -10.68 2.56
C SER A 10 8.11 -10.82 1.11
N ALA A 11 9.08 -11.70 0.85
CA ALA A 11 9.50 -12.02 -0.51
C ALA A 11 8.34 -12.64 -1.29
N VAL A 12 8.12 -12.17 -2.52
CA VAL A 12 7.05 -12.63 -3.41
C VAL A 12 7.63 -13.66 -4.37
N SER A 13 7.04 -14.85 -4.41
CA SER A 13 7.56 -16.00 -5.17
C SER A 13 7.10 -16.06 -6.63
N SER A 14 6.07 -15.28 -7.01
CA SER A 14 5.53 -15.22 -8.36
C SER A 14 4.84 -13.88 -8.61
N ASP A 15 4.88 -13.41 -9.85
CA ASP A 15 4.12 -12.28 -10.37
C ASP A 15 2.66 -12.63 -10.76
N SER A 16 2.30 -13.91 -10.76
CA SER A 16 0.95 -14.39 -11.05
C SER A 16 0.15 -14.56 -9.76
N LEU A 17 -0.90 -13.75 -9.58
CA LEU A 17 -1.85 -13.92 -8.48
C LEU A 17 -2.50 -15.30 -8.49
N LEU A 18 -2.72 -15.90 -9.68
CA LEU A 18 -3.26 -17.26 -9.77
C LEU A 18 -2.30 -18.27 -9.11
N ASN A 19 -0.99 -18.14 -9.37
CA ASN A 19 -0.01 -19.03 -8.75
C ASN A 19 0.07 -18.79 -7.25
N LEU A 20 0.12 -17.53 -6.81
CA LEU A 20 0.19 -17.19 -5.39
C LEU A 20 -1.02 -17.70 -4.61
N LEU A 21 -2.24 -17.51 -5.14
CA LEU A 21 -3.47 -18.00 -4.48
C LEU A 21 -3.53 -19.54 -4.46
N ALA A 22 -3.08 -20.19 -5.53
CA ALA A 22 -3.03 -21.66 -5.57
C ALA A 22 -2.02 -22.24 -4.55
N LEU A 23 -0.94 -21.52 -4.22
CA LEU A 23 0.04 -21.94 -3.23
C LEU A 23 -0.52 -21.99 -1.79
N GLU A 24 -1.57 -21.25 -1.49
CA GLU A 24 -2.27 -21.30 -0.19
C GLU A 24 -2.99 -22.65 0.02
N GLY A 25 -3.21 -23.43 -1.04
CA GLY A 25 -3.74 -24.80 -0.98
C GLY A 25 -5.26 -24.94 -0.76
N GLU A 26 -5.91 -23.92 -0.20
CA GLU A 26 -7.37 -23.90 0.03
C GLU A 26 -8.16 -23.17 -1.08
N LEU A 27 -7.46 -22.41 -1.92
CA LEU A 27 -8.06 -21.60 -2.97
C LEU A 27 -7.87 -22.25 -4.34
N THR A 28 -8.95 -22.23 -5.14
CA THR A 28 -8.95 -22.64 -6.54
C THR A 28 -9.18 -21.39 -7.39
N PRO A 29 -8.10 -20.79 -7.95
CA PRO A 29 -8.20 -19.48 -8.56
C PRO A 29 -8.66 -19.53 -10.02
N GLY A 30 -9.60 -18.66 -10.37
CA GLY A 30 -10.06 -18.41 -11.74
C GLY A 30 -9.65 -17.02 -12.23
N LEU A 31 -9.61 -16.82 -13.55
CA LEU A 31 -9.25 -15.55 -14.17
C LEU A 31 -10.38 -14.98 -15.04
N VAL A 32 -10.72 -13.71 -14.80
CA VAL A 32 -11.44 -12.85 -15.75
C VAL A 32 -10.40 -11.98 -16.46
N PRO A 33 -9.99 -12.33 -17.70
CA PRO A 33 -8.93 -11.62 -18.37
C PRO A 33 -9.40 -10.25 -18.87
N LEU A 34 -8.44 -9.36 -19.13
CA LEU A 34 -8.71 -7.98 -19.56
C LEU A 34 -9.61 -7.88 -20.80
N SER A 35 -9.52 -8.84 -21.71
CA SER A 35 -10.37 -8.91 -22.91
C SER A 35 -11.85 -9.16 -22.60
N VAL A 36 -12.17 -9.72 -21.44
CA VAL A 36 -13.54 -9.86 -20.92
C VAL A 36 -13.96 -8.57 -20.23
N VAL A 37 -13.08 -8.01 -19.39
CA VAL A 37 -13.34 -6.78 -18.63
C VAL A 37 -13.71 -5.62 -19.56
N ARG A 38 -12.96 -5.45 -20.65
CA ARG A 38 -13.20 -4.41 -21.66
C ARG A 38 -14.48 -4.57 -22.48
N ARG A 39 -15.19 -5.71 -22.36
CA ARG A 39 -16.54 -5.88 -22.94
C ARG A 39 -17.64 -5.39 -22.00
N GLY A 40 -17.29 -4.97 -20.79
CA GLY A 40 -18.20 -4.38 -19.82
C GLY A 40 -18.76 -5.35 -18.79
N THR A 41 -19.54 -4.79 -17.87
CA THR A 41 -20.03 -5.42 -16.63
C THR A 41 -20.76 -6.74 -16.84
N ASP A 42 -21.56 -6.87 -17.89
CA ASP A 42 -22.31 -8.10 -18.17
C ASP A 42 -21.41 -9.25 -18.59
N ALA A 43 -20.36 -8.97 -19.39
CA ALA A 43 -19.39 -9.97 -19.78
C ALA A 43 -18.55 -10.46 -18.59
N ILE A 44 -18.21 -9.55 -17.66
CA ILE A 44 -17.56 -9.89 -16.40
C ILE A 44 -18.47 -10.82 -15.58
N ARG A 45 -19.75 -10.44 -15.40
CA ARG A 45 -20.73 -11.23 -14.64
C ARG A 45 -20.89 -12.65 -15.19
N MET A 46 -21.01 -12.77 -16.52
CA MET A 46 -21.10 -14.06 -17.19
C MET A 46 -19.86 -14.93 -16.93
N LYS A 47 -18.66 -14.33 -17.02
CA LYS A 47 -17.42 -15.08 -16.80
C LYS A 47 -17.25 -15.49 -15.34
N ILE A 48 -17.61 -14.63 -14.39
CA ILE A 48 -17.63 -14.99 -12.96
C ILE A 48 -18.58 -16.17 -12.73
N SER A 49 -19.80 -16.11 -13.27
CA SER A 49 -20.76 -17.21 -13.12
C SER A 49 -20.26 -18.52 -13.72
N GLU A 50 -19.57 -18.46 -14.87
CA GLU A 50 -18.93 -19.63 -15.49
C GLU A 50 -17.87 -20.22 -14.57
N LEU A 51 -16.97 -19.39 -14.02
CA LEU A 51 -15.90 -19.82 -13.12
C LEU A 51 -16.44 -20.40 -11.81
N THR A 52 -17.45 -19.77 -11.21
CA THR A 52 -18.11 -20.29 -10.01
C THR A 52 -18.77 -21.64 -10.26
N SER A 53 -19.37 -21.87 -11.45
CA SER A 53 -19.93 -23.17 -11.82
C SER A 53 -18.86 -24.27 -12.00
N GLN A 54 -17.60 -23.87 -12.16
CA GLN A 54 -16.43 -24.74 -12.20
C GLN A 54 -15.76 -24.87 -10.82
N GLU A 55 -16.46 -24.49 -9.75
CA GLU A 55 -16.00 -24.57 -8.35
C GLU A 55 -14.78 -23.68 -8.03
N MET A 56 -14.50 -22.68 -8.87
CA MET A 56 -13.48 -21.66 -8.59
C MET A 56 -13.96 -20.75 -7.47
N ASN A 57 -13.17 -20.61 -6.41
CA ASN A 57 -13.55 -19.88 -5.18
C ASN A 57 -12.71 -18.62 -4.93
N ALA A 58 -11.73 -18.33 -5.79
CA ALA A 58 -10.96 -17.08 -5.78
C ALA A 58 -10.84 -16.54 -7.21
N ILE A 59 -11.53 -15.44 -7.53
CA ILE A 59 -11.57 -14.95 -8.92
C ILE A 59 -10.70 -13.71 -9.05
N VAL A 60 -9.60 -13.83 -9.79
CA VAL A 60 -8.73 -12.72 -10.17
C VAL A 60 -9.33 -12.05 -11.40
N ILE A 61 -9.38 -10.71 -11.39
CA ILE A 61 -9.92 -9.91 -12.48
C ILE A 61 -8.86 -8.91 -12.91
N ASP A 62 -8.49 -8.91 -14.19
CA ASP A 62 -7.49 -7.99 -14.72
C ASP A 62 -8.01 -6.54 -14.74
N ALA A 63 -7.10 -5.59 -14.53
CA ALA A 63 -7.36 -4.18 -14.77
C ALA A 63 -6.05 -3.45 -15.10
N GLU A 64 -6.06 -2.58 -16.12
CA GLU A 64 -4.93 -1.71 -16.45
C GLU A 64 -5.28 -0.22 -16.27
N THR A 65 -6.56 0.11 -16.24
CA THR A 65 -7.06 1.49 -16.21
C THR A 65 -8.14 1.69 -15.14
N ASP A 66 -8.38 2.94 -14.75
CA ASP A 66 -9.49 3.28 -13.85
C ASP A 66 -10.85 2.86 -14.42
N SER A 67 -11.01 2.87 -15.75
CA SER A 67 -12.24 2.39 -16.40
C SER A 67 -12.43 0.88 -16.24
N ASP A 68 -11.35 0.10 -16.25
CA ASP A 68 -11.41 -1.34 -16.01
C ASP A 68 -11.86 -1.60 -14.56
N LEU A 69 -11.25 -0.89 -13.59
CA LEU A 69 -11.62 -0.97 -12.18
C LEU A 69 -13.06 -0.52 -11.92
N GLN A 70 -13.55 0.51 -12.63
CA GLN A 70 -14.93 0.94 -12.53
C GLN A 70 -15.90 -0.15 -13.02
N ALA A 71 -15.60 -0.80 -14.15
CA ALA A 71 -16.42 -1.91 -14.65
C ALA A 71 -16.50 -3.08 -13.65
N VAL A 72 -15.40 -3.36 -12.94
CA VAL A 72 -15.35 -4.36 -11.86
C VAL A 72 -16.20 -3.93 -10.66
N ALA A 73 -16.09 -2.67 -10.24
CA ALA A 73 -16.89 -2.12 -9.13
C ALA A 73 -18.39 -2.13 -9.46
N ASP A 74 -18.78 -1.72 -10.67
CA ASP A 74 -20.18 -1.76 -11.11
C ASP A 74 -20.72 -3.21 -11.12
N CYS A 75 -19.86 -4.19 -11.44
CA CYS A 75 -20.20 -5.61 -11.40
C CYS A 75 -20.44 -6.11 -9.97
N SER A 76 -19.64 -5.64 -9.01
CA SER A 76 -19.65 -6.16 -7.64
C SER A 76 -20.96 -5.90 -6.90
N VAL A 77 -21.76 -4.91 -7.32
CA VAL A 77 -23.10 -4.64 -6.77
C VAL A 77 -24.01 -5.87 -6.88
N SER A 78 -23.78 -6.75 -7.85
CA SER A 78 -24.57 -7.98 -8.06
C SER A 78 -24.15 -9.15 -7.16
N TYR A 79 -23.09 -9.01 -6.34
CA TYR A 79 -22.45 -10.11 -5.63
C TYR A 79 -22.41 -9.86 -4.11
N SER A 80 -23.58 -9.93 -3.44
CA SER A 80 -23.70 -9.74 -1.99
C SER A 80 -22.97 -10.79 -1.15
N ASP A 81 -22.79 -11.98 -1.71
CA ASP A 81 -22.26 -13.15 -0.99
C ASP A 81 -20.76 -13.35 -1.24
N HIS A 82 -20.09 -12.38 -1.88
CA HIS A 82 -18.66 -12.43 -2.20
C HIS A 82 -17.89 -11.41 -1.37
N ILE A 83 -16.63 -11.74 -1.07
CA ILE A 83 -15.68 -10.82 -0.44
C ILE A 83 -14.86 -10.18 -1.56
N LEU A 84 -14.86 -8.85 -1.62
CA LEU A 84 -14.03 -8.08 -2.55
C LEU A 84 -12.64 -7.88 -1.94
N VAL A 85 -11.60 -8.22 -2.70
CA VAL A 85 -10.20 -8.13 -2.28
C VAL A 85 -9.43 -7.30 -3.29
N GLY A 86 -8.72 -6.27 -2.82
CA GLY A 86 -7.94 -5.39 -3.68
C GLY A 86 -7.27 -4.27 -2.89
N SER A 87 -6.39 -3.53 -3.57
CA SER A 87 -5.67 -2.39 -3.02
C SER A 87 -6.47 -1.08 -3.20
N ALA A 88 -5.78 0.06 -3.13
CA ALA A 88 -6.38 1.38 -3.27
C ALA A 88 -7.19 1.55 -4.57
N GLY A 89 -6.74 0.98 -5.70
CA GLY A 89 -7.43 1.14 -6.98
C GLY A 89 -8.88 0.65 -6.94
N LEU A 90 -9.10 -0.60 -6.49
CA LEU A 90 -10.46 -1.14 -6.33
C LEU A 90 -11.25 -0.38 -5.26
N ALA A 91 -10.62 -0.01 -4.14
CA ALA A 91 -11.27 0.75 -3.08
C ALA A 91 -11.79 2.11 -3.57
N TYR A 92 -11.03 2.82 -4.42
CA TYR A 92 -11.47 4.07 -5.04
C TYR A 92 -12.67 3.86 -5.97
N ALA A 93 -12.60 2.86 -6.84
CA ALA A 93 -13.69 2.53 -7.77
C ALA A 93 -14.97 2.17 -7.00
N LEU A 94 -14.89 1.35 -5.96
CA LEU A 94 -16.02 1.03 -5.07
C LEU A 94 -16.56 2.27 -4.36
N GLY A 95 -15.68 3.12 -3.85
CA GLY A 95 -16.08 4.37 -3.20
C GLY A 95 -16.94 5.26 -4.08
N SER A 96 -16.67 5.29 -5.40
CA SER A 96 -17.46 6.06 -6.37
C SER A 96 -18.94 5.65 -6.42
N LEU A 97 -19.26 4.37 -6.15
CA LEU A 97 -20.64 3.86 -6.14
C LEU A 97 -21.49 4.45 -5.02
N PHE A 98 -20.84 4.84 -3.91
CA PHE A 98 -21.48 5.39 -2.72
C PHE A 98 -21.40 6.92 -2.65
N ARG A 99 -20.56 7.54 -3.48
CA ARG A 99 -20.33 8.98 -3.51
C ARG A 99 -21.45 9.67 -4.28
N ARG A 100 -22.49 10.13 -3.57
CA ARG A 100 -23.42 11.11 -4.16
C ARG A 100 -23.05 12.56 -3.86
N ASP A 101 -22.65 12.92 -2.64
CA ASP A 101 -22.37 14.34 -2.32
C ASP A 101 -21.41 14.50 -1.12
N ILE A 102 -20.16 14.04 -1.23
CA ILE A 102 -19.15 14.25 -0.16
C ILE A 102 -18.09 15.21 -0.68
N GLU A 103 -18.16 16.46 -0.22
CA GLU A 103 -17.13 17.46 -0.46
C GLU A 103 -15.77 17.00 0.12
N PRO A 104 -14.67 17.13 -0.62
CA PRO A 104 -13.33 16.83 -0.11
C PRO A 104 -13.04 17.67 1.15
N PHE A 105 -12.91 17.00 2.29
CA PHE A 105 -12.47 17.66 3.51
C PHE A 105 -10.95 17.78 3.50
N ALA A 106 -10.44 18.99 3.23
CA ALA A 106 -9.02 19.28 3.38
C ALA A 106 -8.69 19.52 4.85
N LEU A 107 -8.01 18.57 5.49
CA LEU A 107 -7.36 18.79 6.79
C LEU A 107 -6.20 19.76 6.60
N ASN A 108 -6.45 21.04 6.86
CA ASN A 108 -5.41 22.07 6.83
C ASN A 108 -4.79 22.21 8.22
N ILE A 109 -3.94 21.25 8.58
CA ILE A 109 -3.17 21.31 9.82
C ILE A 109 -1.98 22.25 9.57
N ARG A 110 -2.10 23.49 10.04
CA ARG A 110 -0.98 24.43 10.08
C ARG A 110 -0.46 24.53 11.50
N THR A 111 0.82 24.22 11.66
CA THR A 111 1.54 24.43 12.92
C THR A 111 2.77 25.28 12.65
N ASN A 112 3.02 26.25 13.53
CA ASN A 112 4.25 27.03 13.55
C ASN A 112 5.24 26.45 14.58
N SER A 113 4.90 25.34 15.24
CA SER A 113 5.79 24.67 16.17
C SER A 113 6.77 23.79 15.41
N PRO A 114 8.02 23.64 15.92
CA PRO A 114 8.95 22.65 15.40
C PRO A 114 8.31 21.27 15.36
N PHE A 115 8.56 20.52 14.28
CA PHE A 115 8.07 19.15 14.11
C PHE A 115 9.24 18.20 13.89
N VAL A 116 9.02 16.94 14.23
CA VAL A 116 10.02 15.87 14.06
C VAL A 116 9.42 14.83 13.13
N ILE A 117 10.17 14.46 12.09
CA ILE A 117 9.83 13.34 11.20
C ILE A 117 10.67 12.14 11.62
N VAL A 118 10.03 11.01 11.93
CA VAL A 118 10.70 9.74 12.20
C VAL A 118 10.51 8.82 10.99
N ALA A 119 11.56 8.65 10.19
CA ALA A 119 11.54 7.83 8.99
C ALA A 119 12.16 6.44 9.26
N GLY A 120 11.32 5.42 9.46
CA GLY A 120 11.76 4.04 9.73
C GLY A 120 11.83 3.11 8.51
N SER A 121 11.30 3.55 7.36
CA SER A 121 11.24 2.71 6.15
C SER A 121 12.59 2.64 5.43
N ARG A 122 12.94 1.43 4.95
CA ARG A 122 14.16 1.17 4.17
C ARG A 122 13.99 1.42 2.67
N HIS A 123 12.77 1.76 2.22
CA HIS A 123 12.49 2.01 0.80
C HIS A 123 13.27 3.20 0.25
N GLN A 124 13.65 3.11 -1.03
CA GLN A 124 14.38 4.17 -1.72
C GLN A 124 13.57 5.49 -1.77
N VAL A 125 12.24 5.41 -1.91
CA VAL A 125 11.36 6.58 -1.89
C VAL A 125 11.51 7.37 -0.59
N THR A 126 11.50 6.69 0.56
CA THR A 126 11.69 7.33 1.87
C THR A 126 13.06 8.01 1.97
N LYS A 127 14.13 7.39 1.46
CA LYS A 127 15.48 7.98 1.45
C LYS A 127 15.52 9.26 0.60
N SER A 128 14.98 9.19 -0.62
CA SER A 128 14.92 10.36 -1.51
C SER A 128 14.09 11.50 -0.92
N GLN A 129 13.01 11.21 -0.19
CA GLN A 129 12.22 12.22 0.52
C GLN A 129 13.03 12.91 1.62
N VAL A 130 13.75 12.15 2.46
CA VAL A 130 14.61 12.70 3.52
C VAL A 130 15.73 13.56 2.92
N GLU A 131 16.41 13.07 1.88
CA GLU A 131 17.47 13.81 1.16
C GLU A 131 16.94 15.10 0.54
N SER A 132 15.72 15.08 -0.02
CA SER A 132 15.08 16.26 -0.60
C SER A 132 14.80 17.34 0.46
N LEU A 133 14.28 16.95 1.62
CA LEU A 133 14.02 17.88 2.74
C LEU A 133 15.33 18.47 3.28
N ALA A 134 16.37 17.65 3.43
CA ALA A 134 17.68 18.09 3.91
C ALA A 134 18.33 19.06 2.92
N SER A 135 18.33 18.72 1.63
CA SER A 135 18.96 19.54 0.57
C SER A 135 18.22 20.86 0.36
N ALA A 136 16.91 20.91 0.62
CA ALA A 136 16.12 22.13 0.58
C ALA A 136 16.28 23.01 1.84
N GLY A 137 17.05 22.57 2.85
CA GLY A 137 17.19 23.27 4.12
C GLY A 137 15.93 23.26 4.98
N VAL A 138 14.97 22.37 4.69
CA VAL A 138 13.70 22.26 5.41
C VAL A 138 13.85 21.45 6.69
N ALA A 139 14.82 20.52 6.74
CA ALA A 139 15.06 19.68 7.91
C ALA A 139 16.56 19.37 8.09
N GLU A 140 17.01 19.32 9.34
CA GLU A 140 18.26 18.64 9.70
C GLU A 140 18.00 17.13 9.90
N VAL A 141 18.97 16.30 9.53
CA VAL A 141 18.84 14.83 9.57
C VAL A 141 19.71 14.25 10.67
N ILE A 142 19.08 13.55 11.62
CA ILE A 142 19.78 12.67 12.57
C ILE A 142 19.69 11.23 12.06
N SER A 143 20.83 10.67 11.65
CA SER A 143 20.89 9.27 11.23
C SER A 143 20.94 8.35 12.45
N VAL A 144 19.95 7.45 12.56
CA VAL A 144 19.89 6.46 13.64
C VAL A 144 20.42 5.12 13.13
N SER A 145 21.48 4.61 13.76
CA SER A 145 22.08 3.32 13.47
C SER A 145 21.37 2.23 14.29
N PRO A 146 21.02 1.08 13.67
CA PRO A 146 20.34 0.00 14.38
C PRO A 146 21.24 -0.75 15.36
N GLU A 147 22.56 -0.75 15.15
CA GLU A 147 23.51 -1.57 15.93
C GLU A 147 23.48 -1.22 17.44
N PRO A 148 23.57 0.05 17.88
CA PRO A 148 23.47 0.40 19.29
C PRO A 148 22.09 0.12 19.89
N VAL A 149 21.03 0.17 19.06
CA VAL A 149 19.64 -0.09 19.48
C VAL A 149 19.43 -1.58 19.78
N LEU A 150 20.18 -2.46 19.13
CA LEU A 150 20.16 -3.91 19.37
C LEU A 150 21.15 -4.34 20.46
N GLY A 151 22.01 -3.43 20.93
CA GLY A 151 23.02 -3.65 21.97
C GLY A 151 22.47 -3.80 23.39
N LYS A 152 23.35 -3.81 24.39
CA LYS A 152 22.96 -3.95 25.81
C LYS A 152 22.14 -2.76 26.28
N ARG A 153 21.35 -2.94 27.35
CA ARG A 153 20.50 -1.86 27.89
C ARG A 153 21.28 -0.57 28.18
N GLU A 154 22.48 -0.68 28.75
CA GLU A 154 23.35 0.46 29.07
C GLU A 154 23.76 1.22 27.80
N GLU A 155 24.17 0.51 26.77
CA GLU A 155 24.53 1.06 25.45
C GLU A 155 23.33 1.75 24.79
N ARG A 156 22.16 1.11 24.81
CA ARG A 156 20.91 1.70 24.29
C ARG A 156 20.55 3.01 24.99
N VAL A 157 20.70 3.06 26.32
CA VAL A 157 20.38 4.26 27.10
C VAL A 157 21.33 5.41 26.76
N VAL A 158 22.63 5.13 26.64
CA VAL A 158 23.62 6.13 26.24
C VAL A 158 23.33 6.65 24.83
N TYR A 159 23.08 5.75 23.89
CA TYR A 159 22.78 6.11 22.50
C TYR A 159 21.48 6.93 22.38
N SER A 160 20.42 6.51 23.08
CA SER A 160 19.14 7.24 23.08
C SER A 160 19.30 8.64 23.66
N ARG A 161 20.11 8.81 24.71
CA ARG A 161 20.39 10.14 25.28
C ARG A 161 21.12 11.05 24.30
N GLN A 162 22.07 10.51 23.55
CA GLN A 162 22.79 11.26 22.52
C GLN A 162 21.82 11.76 21.43
N VAL A 163 21.01 10.87 20.88
CA VAL A 163 20.01 11.21 19.85
C VAL A 163 19.03 12.28 20.37
N MET A 164 18.57 12.16 21.61
CA MET A 164 17.66 13.14 22.21
C MET A 164 18.34 14.50 22.47
N ALA A 165 19.63 14.52 22.81
CA ALA A 165 20.38 15.76 22.96
C ALA A 165 20.57 16.47 21.62
N ASP A 166 20.91 15.73 20.56
CA ASP A 166 21.02 16.26 19.20
C ASP A 166 19.68 16.81 18.70
N LEU A 167 18.59 16.09 18.96
CA LEU A 167 17.23 16.54 18.65
C LEU A 167 16.90 17.84 19.37
N HIS A 168 17.16 17.92 20.67
CA HIS A 168 16.87 19.12 21.46
C HIS A 168 17.65 20.32 20.94
N ARG A 169 18.92 20.15 20.57
CA ARG A 169 19.76 21.20 19.99
C ARG A 169 19.12 21.74 18.71
N ILE A 170 18.80 20.86 17.76
CA ILE A 170 18.19 21.24 16.47
C ILE A 170 16.88 21.99 16.65
N LEU A 171 16.00 21.51 17.54
CA LEU A 171 14.70 22.15 17.80
C LEU A 171 14.80 23.47 18.57
N SER A 172 15.93 23.75 19.23
CA SER A 172 16.14 24.98 19.99
C SER A 172 16.87 26.07 19.19
N ASP A 173 17.62 25.66 18.16
CA ASP A 173 18.42 26.56 17.30
C ASP A 173 17.63 27.14 16.11
N GLY A 174 16.42 26.63 15.85
CA GLY A 174 15.50 27.08 14.79
C GLY A 174 14.33 27.92 15.31
#